data_AF-A0AAP0F1X4-F1
#
_entry.id   AF-A0AAP0F1X4-F1
#
_cell.length_a   1.000
_cell.length_b   1.000
_cell.length_c   1.000
_cell.angle_alpha   90.00
_cell.angle_beta   90.00
_cell.angle_gamma   90.00
#
_symmetry.space_group_name_H-M   'P 1'
#
loop_
_entity.id
_entity.type
_entity.pdbx_description
1 polymer ?
#
loop_
_entity_poly.entity_id
_entity_poly.type
_entity_poly.pdbx_seq_one_letter_code
_entity_poly.pdbx_strand_id
1 'polypeptide(L)' 'MSWKRIPQMYNKMVSFTSLNVGNTSAVAFAGLSGQNPGVITIANAVFGSNPPISDDVLAMAFQVDKKIGNYLQSQF' A
#
# COMPACT_ATOMS: atom_id res chain seq x y z
N MET A 1 -37.60 3.56 -13.17
CA MET A 1 -36.34 3.57 -13.93
C MET A 1 -35.25 3.06 -13.01
N SER A 2 -34.84 1.79 -13.14
CA SER A 2 -33.87 1.15 -12.25
C SER A 2 -32.49 1.24 -12.90
N TRP A 3 -31.60 2.05 -12.33
CA TRP A 3 -30.18 2.01 -12.69
C TRP A 3 -29.58 0.74 -12.09
N LYS A 4 -29.31 -0.26 -12.93
CA LYS A 4 -28.42 -1.37 -12.55
C LYS A 4 -27.03 -0.77 -12.30
N ARG A 5 -26.58 -0.81 -11.04
CA ARG A 5 -25.19 -0.49 -10.67
C ARG A 5 -24.25 -1.35 -11.52
N ILE A 6 -23.46 -0.69 -12.36
CA ILE A 6 -22.31 -1.31 -13.02
C ILE A 6 -21.32 -1.68 -11.91
N PRO A 7 -20.86 -2.94 -11.80
CA PRO A 7 -19.78 -3.29 -10.89
C PRO A 7 -18.57 -2.42 -11.24
N GLN A 8 -18.04 -1.68 -10.27
CA GLN A 8 -16.81 -0.89 -10.44
C GLN A 8 -15.69 -1.85 -10.84
N MET A 9 -15.35 -1.90 -12.13
CA MET A 9 -14.21 -2.69 -12.62
C MET A 9 -12.92 -2.01 -12.16
N TYR A 10 -12.42 -2.49 -11.02
CA TYR A 10 -11.05 -2.55 -10.52
C TYR A 10 -9.99 -1.58 -11.11
N ASN A 11 -10.09 -0.29 -10.78
CA ASN A 11 -8.92 0.60 -10.82
C ASN A 11 -8.02 0.34 -9.59
N LYS A 12 -7.11 -0.64 -9.67
CA LYS A 12 -5.99 -0.75 -8.72
C LYS A 12 -4.76 -0.09 -9.35
N MET A 13 -4.58 1.20 -9.10
CA MET A 13 -3.39 1.94 -9.50
C MET A 13 -2.47 2.13 -8.29
N VAL A 14 -1.20 1.79 -8.43
CA VAL A 14 -0.16 2.18 -7.46
C VAL A 14 0.22 3.62 -7.76
N SER A 15 0.16 4.49 -6.76
CA SER A 15 0.55 5.89 -6.90
C SER A 15 1.26 6.37 -5.64
N PHE A 16 2.32 7.14 -5.80
CA PHE A 16 2.99 7.87 -4.73
C PHE A 16 2.40 9.28 -4.71
N THR A 17 1.62 9.61 -3.69
CA THR A 17 0.79 10.83 -3.69
C THR A 17 1.47 12.04 -3.06
N SER A 18 2.47 11.84 -2.21
CA SER A 18 3.20 12.95 -1.57
C SER A 18 4.65 12.58 -1.23
N LEU A 19 5.54 13.54 -1.41
CA LEU A 19 6.92 13.53 -0.94
C LEU A 19 7.29 14.96 -0.56
N ASN A 20 7.58 15.22 0.71
CA ASN A 20 8.10 16.53 1.13
C ASN A 20 9.62 16.57 0.92
N VAL A 21 10.07 17.35 -0.06
CA VAL A 21 11.51 17.53 -0.38
C VAL A 21 12.09 18.83 0.19
N GLY A 22 11.27 19.67 0.83
CA GLY A 22 11.69 20.92 1.44
C GLY A 22 12.03 20.77 2.92
N ASN A 23 12.69 21.78 3.49
CA ASN A 23 13.11 21.79 4.90
C ASN A 23 12.03 22.33 5.86
N THR A 24 10.81 22.54 5.35
CA THR A 24 9.67 23.10 6.11
C THR A 24 8.51 22.12 6.13
N SER A 25 7.64 22.22 7.13
CA SER A 25 6.44 21.39 7.23
C SER A 25 5.52 21.55 6.01
N ALA A 26 4.96 20.44 5.53
CA ALA A 26 4.02 20.38 4.41
C ALA A 26 2.73 19.67 4.80
N VAL A 27 1.63 20.00 4.13
CA VAL A 27 0.31 19.36 4.32
C VAL A 27 -0.19 18.88 2.96
N ALA A 28 -0.68 17.64 2.89
CA ALA A 28 -1.25 17.04 1.69
C ALA A 28 -2.75 16.80 1.85
N PHE A 29 -3.54 17.13 0.83
CA PHE A 29 -4.97 16.85 0.76
C PHE A 29 -5.23 15.80 -0.32
N ALA A 30 -6.00 14.76 0.00
CA ALA A 30 -6.38 13.71 -0.94
C ALA A 30 -7.91 13.60 -1.02
N GLY A 31 -8.45 13.60 -2.24
CA GLY A 31 -9.86 13.36 -2.52
C GLY A 31 -10.04 12.05 -3.26
N LEU A 32 -10.88 11.16 -2.74
CA LEU A 32 -11.15 9.85 -3.34
C LEU A 32 -12.61 9.80 -3.79
N SER A 33 -12.86 9.39 -5.04
CA SER A 33 -14.18 9.43 -5.69
C SER A 33 -15.13 8.29 -5.29
N GLY A 34 -14.81 7.54 -4.23
CA GLY A 34 -15.62 6.42 -3.72
C GLY A 34 -16.15 6.71 -2.33
N GLN A 35 -17.38 6.32 -2.04
CA GLN A 35 -17.99 6.49 -0.70
C GLN A 35 -17.32 5.61 0.38
N ASN A 36 -16.71 4.51 -0.04
CA ASN A 36 -15.84 3.68 0.81
C ASN A 36 -14.52 3.46 0.07
N PRO A 37 -13.68 4.50 -0.04
CA PRO A 37 -12.47 4.40 -0.82
C PRO A 37 -11.45 3.58 -0.02
N GLY A 38 -11.27 2.32 -0.39
CA GLY A 38 -10.25 1.47 0.22
C GLY A 38 -8.85 1.96 -0.13
N VAL A 39 -8.05 2.26 0.89
CA VAL A 39 -6.63 2.59 0.73
C VAL A 39 -5.80 1.43 1.26
N ILE A 40 -4.87 0.93 0.45
CA ILE A 40 -3.93 -0.11 0.85
C ILE A 40 -2.54 0.52 0.86
N THR A 41 -1.97 0.69 2.05
CA THR A 41 -0.56 1.08 2.18
C THR A 41 0.30 -0.13 1.87
N ILE A 42 1.01 -0.10 0.73
CA ILE A 42 1.73 -1.27 0.20
C ILE A 42 2.76 -1.80 1.20
N ALA A 43 3.53 -0.92 1.83
CA ALA A 43 4.56 -1.34 2.79
C ALA A 43 3.95 -2.09 3.99
N ASN A 44 2.85 -1.59 4.55
CA ASN A 44 2.12 -2.28 5.61
C ASN A 44 1.48 -3.59 5.13
N ALA A 45 0.94 -3.61 3.90
CA ALA A 45 0.32 -4.81 3.35
C ALA A 45 1.33 -5.94 3.06
N VAL A 46 2.59 -5.60 2.79
CA VAL A 46 3.66 -6.56 2.48
C VAL A 46 4.46 -6.96 3.72
N PHE A 47 4.81 -5.99 4.58
CA PHE A 47 5.71 -6.20 5.70
C PHE A 47 5.03 -6.19 7.08
N GLY A 48 3.85 -5.56 7.21
CA GLY A 48 3.08 -5.47 8.47
C GLY A 48 1.78 -6.28 8.46
N SER A 49 1.66 -7.27 7.56
CA SER A 49 0.45 -8.08 7.47
C SER A 49 0.28 -9.00 8.69
N ASN A 50 -0.96 -9.31 9.04
CA ASN A 50 -1.27 -10.31 10.07
C ASN A 50 -2.20 -11.40 9.51
N PRO A 51 -1.73 -12.66 9.39
CA PRO A 51 -0.38 -13.14 9.72
C PRO A 51 0.71 -12.56 8.80
N PRO A 52 1.99 -12.52 9.24
CA PRO A 52 3.11 -12.08 8.41
C PRO A 52 3.29 -12.95 7.16
N ILE A 53 3.67 -12.34 6.04
CA ILE A 53 4.11 -13.07 4.85
C ILE A 53 5.43 -13.79 5.17
N SER A 54 5.60 -15.02 4.70
CA SER A 54 6.84 -15.79 4.91
C SER A 54 8.08 -15.05 4.40
N ASP A 55 9.12 -15.01 5.23
CA ASP A 55 10.43 -14.41 4.93
C ASP A 55 11.05 -14.98 3.64
N ASP A 56 10.81 -16.27 3.35
CA ASP A 56 11.30 -16.95 2.16
C ASP A 56 10.62 -16.42 0.89
N VAL A 57 9.31 -16.16 0.98
CA VAL A 57 8.52 -15.59 -0.10
C VAL A 57 8.93 -14.14 -0.35
N LEU A 58 9.14 -13.36 0.71
CA LEU A 58 9.61 -11.97 0.59
C LEU A 58 11.03 -11.90 0.00
N ALA A 59 11.96 -12.75 0.49
CA ALA A 59 13.32 -12.83 -0.04
C ALA A 59 13.34 -13.17 -1.53
N MET A 60 12.50 -14.12 -1.96
CA MET A 60 12.38 -14.49 -3.37
C MET A 60 11.73 -13.39 -4.22
N ALA A 61 10.65 -12.76 -3.73
CA ALA A 61 9.91 -11.74 -4.47
C ALA A 61 10.73 -10.46 -4.69
N PHE A 62 11.51 -10.06 -3.68
CA PHE A 62 12.32 -8.85 -3.73
C PHE A 62 13.80 -9.10 -4.09
N GLN A 63 14.21 -10.37 -4.23
CA GLN A 63 15.59 -10.79 -4.52
C GLN A 63 16.60 -10.25 -3.49
N VAL A 64 16.25 -10.38 -2.22
CA VAL A 64 17.05 -9.92 -1.08
C VAL A 64 17.31 -11.04 -0.08
N ASP A 65 18.30 -10.87 0.80
CA ASP A 65 18.50 -11.77 1.92
C ASP A 65 17.29 -11.77 2.87
N LYS A 66 16.99 -12.92 3.47
CA LYS A 66 15.91 -13.05 4.48
C LYS A 66 16.06 -12.04 5.61
N LYS A 67 17.31 -11.74 6.02
CA LYS A 67 17.60 -10.73 7.06
C LYS A 67 17.02 -9.36 6.73
N ILE A 68 17.00 -8.97 5.44
CA ILE A 68 16.42 -7.71 4.98
C ILE A 68 14.89 -7.77 5.09
N GLY A 69 14.26 -8.89 4.69
CA GLY A 69 12.83 -9.12 4.87
C GLY A 69 12.39 -8.98 6.33
N ASN A 70 13.09 -9.64 7.25
CA ASN A 70 12.78 -9.63 8.68
C ASN A 70 13.01 -8.24 9.29
N TYR A 71 14.07 -7.57 8.87
CA TYR A 71 14.30 -6.17 9.24
C TYR A 71 13.13 -5.30 8.80
N LEU A 72 12.72 -5.37 7.54
CA LEU A 72 11.58 -4.59 7.03
C LEU A 72 10.29 -4.93 7.77
N GLN A 73 9.98 -6.20 8.03
CA GLN A 73 8.82 -6.61 8.82
C GLN A 73 8.81 -6.03 10.24
N SER A 74 9.97 -5.89 10.89
CA SER A 74 10.05 -5.28 12.23
C SER A 74 9.80 -3.76 12.28
N GLN A 75 9.74 -3.09 11.12
CA GLN A 75 9.48 -1.65 11.03
C GLN A 75 7.98 -1.32 10.93
N PHE A 76 7.12 -2.33 10.72
CA PHE A 76 5.67 -2.20 10.55
C PHE A 76 4.92 -2.98 11.61
#